data_AF-C2FZW7-F1
#
_entry.id   AF-C2FZW7-F1
#
_cell.length_a   1.000
_cell.length_b   1.000
_cell.length_c   1.000
_cell.angle_alpha   90.00
_cell.angle_beta   90.00
_cell.angle_gamma   90.00
#
_symmetry.space_group_name_H-M   'P 1'
#
loop_
_entity.id
_entity.type
_entity.pdbx_description
1 polymer ?
#
loop_
_entity_poly.entity_id
_entity_poly.type
_entity_poly.pdbx_seq_one_letter_code
_entity_poly.pdbx_strand_id
1 'polypeptide(L)' 'MEVAMRQVPEKIKEIKSFAINEVFAQDLSKLDPQAREVLEKVINYMEKKYIKVPMVMAKEILVKTSEAENN' A
#
# COMPACT_ATOMS: atom_id res chain seq x y z
N MET A 1 -4.31 -10.35 15.88
CA MET A 1 -3.43 -9.41 15.13
C MET A 1 -3.23 -9.82 13.67
N GLU A 2 -3.00 -11.10 13.36
CA GLU A 2 -2.83 -11.58 11.97
C GLU A 2 -3.94 -11.14 11.00
N VAL A 3 -5.20 -11.12 11.46
CA VAL A 3 -6.34 -10.69 10.63
C VAL A 3 -6.26 -9.19 10.28
N ALA A 4 -5.94 -8.33 11.25
CA ALA A 4 -5.77 -6.89 11.02
C ALA A 4 -4.58 -6.58 10.09
N MET A 5 -3.51 -7.39 10.18
CA MET A 5 -2.35 -7.30 9.29
C MET A 5 -2.66 -7.68 7.83
N ARG A 6 -3.70 -8.49 7.58
CA ARG A 6 -4.18 -8.79 6.22
C ARG A 6 -5.07 -7.68 5.65
N GLN A 7 -5.83 -6.99 6.50
CA GLN A 7 -6.75 -5.92 6.09
C GLN A 7 -6.01 -4.67 5.55
N VAL A 8 -4.82 -4.37 6.07
CA VAL A 8 -4.04 -3.19 5.62
C VAL A 8 -3.66 -3.28 4.13
N PRO A 9 -3.02 -4.37 3.65
CA PRO A 9 -2.77 -4.56 2.22
C PRO A 9 -4.04 -4.49 1.34
N GLU A 10 -5.14 -5.08 1.80
CA GLU A 10 -6.41 -5.08 1.07
C GLU A 10 -6.96 -3.67 0.94
N LYS A 11 -6.94 -2.89 2.04
CA LYS A 11 -7.46 -1.52 2.02
C LYS A 11 -6.64 -0.61 1.12
N ILE A 12 -5.31 -0.75 1.10
CA ILE A 12 -4.45 0.01 0.20
C ILE A 12 -4.75 -0.32 -1.27
N LYS A 13 -4.94 -1.61 -1.60
CA LYS A 13 -5.34 -2.05 -2.94
C LYS A 13 -6.68 -1.47 -3.37
N GLU A 14 -7.65 -1.46 -2.45
CA GLU A 14 -8.98 -0.88 -2.68
C GLU A 14 -8.89 0.63 -2.96
N ILE A 15 -8.15 1.38 -2.14
CA ILE A 15 -7.92 2.83 -2.33
C ILE A 15 -7.30 3.10 -3.70
N LYS A 16 -6.26 2.33 -4.08
CA LYS A 16 -5.63 2.47 -5.38
C LYS A 16 -6.61 2.18 -6.52
N SER A 17 -7.37 1.09 -6.43
CA SER A 17 -8.35 0.70 -7.44
C SER A 17 -9.40 1.79 -7.62
N PHE A 18 -9.96 2.30 -6.51
CA PHE A 18 -10.94 3.38 -6.53
C PHE A 18 -10.37 4.68 -7.11
N ALA A 19 -9.13 5.02 -6.77
CA ALA A 19 -8.48 6.20 -7.34
C ALA A 19 -8.33 6.11 -8.87
N ILE A 20 -7.89 4.96 -9.40
CA ILE A 20 -7.63 4.77 -10.83
C ILE A 20 -8.92 4.63 -11.64
N ASN A 21 -9.89 3.87 -11.11
CA ASN A 21 -11.06 3.44 -11.87
C ASN A 21 -12.26 4.38 -11.69
N GLU A 22 -12.31 5.16 -10.61
CA GLU A 22 -13.44 6.04 -10.31
C GLU A 22 -12.98 7.51 -10.24
N VAL A 23 -12.13 7.85 -9.27
CA VAL A 23 -11.82 9.26 -8.94
C VAL A 23 -11.11 9.97 -10.09
N PHE A 24 -10.09 9.35 -10.67
CA PHE A 24 -9.25 9.94 -11.71
C PHE A 24 -9.44 9.31 -13.09
N ALA A 25 -10.44 8.44 -13.27
CA ALA A 25 -10.60 7.68 -14.51
C ALA A 25 -10.65 8.56 -15.77
N GLN A 26 -11.37 9.69 -15.69
CA GLN A 26 -11.49 10.64 -16.79
C GLN A 26 -10.19 11.42 -17.05
N ASP A 27 -9.36 11.66 -16.05
CA ASP A 27 -8.10 12.38 -16.24
C ASP A 27 -7.02 11.43 -16.75
N LEU A 28 -7.01 10.20 -16.25
CA LEU A 28 -6.11 9.13 -16.71
C LEU A 28 -6.42 8.68 -18.15
N SER A 29 -7.65 8.85 -18.64
CA SER A 29 -8.00 8.55 -20.02
C SER A 29 -7.52 9.61 -21.02
N LYS A 30 -7.21 10.82 -20.55
CA LYS A 30 -6.67 11.92 -21.37
C LYS A 30 -5.14 11.89 -21.47
N LEU A 31 -4.47 11.09 -20.65
CA LEU A 31 -3.02 10.93 -20.70
C LEU A 31 -2.62 10.15 -21.95
N ASP A 32 -1.49 10.54 -22.54
CA ASP A 32 -0.85 9.69 -23.53
C ASP A 32 -0.38 8.37 -22.88
N PRO A 33 -0.22 7.29 -23.66
CA PRO A 33 0.12 5.98 -23.12
C PRO A 33 1.41 5.96 -22.29
N GLN A 34 2.42 6.75 -22.67
CA GLN A 34 3.71 6.77 -21.98
C GLN A 34 3.60 7.48 -20.62
N ALA A 35 2.92 8.63 -20.56
CA ALA A 35 2.65 9.32 -19.31
C ALA A 35 1.82 8.46 -18.35
N ARG A 36 0.81 7.76 -18.86
CA ARG A 36 0.00 6.83 -18.06
C ARG A 36 0.85 5.69 -17.48
N GLU A 37 1.71 5.08 -18.29
CA GLU A 37 2.58 3.99 -17.83
C GLU A 37 3.53 4.46 -16.70
N VAL A 38 4.11 5.65 -16.83
CA VAL A 38 4.98 6.22 -15.78
C VAL A 38 4.19 6.46 -14.50
N LEU A 39 3.00 7.03 -14.59
CA LEU A 39 2.14 7.26 -13.42
C LEU A 39 1.75 5.94 -12.74
N GLU A 40 1.36 4.93 -13.51
CA GLU A 40 1.05 3.59 -12.97
C GLU A 40 2.27 2.97 -12.28
N LYS A 41 3.49 3.12 -12.81
CA LYS A 41 4.73 2.68 -12.15
C LYS A 41 4.95 3.38 -10.81
N VAL A 42 4.73 4.71 -10.74
CA VAL A 42 4.86 5.48 -9.50
C VAL A 42 3.82 5.00 -8.46
N ILE A 43 2.55 4.87 -8.86
CA ILE A 43 1.48 4.41 -7.95
C ILE A 43 1.77 2.98 -7.45
N ASN A 44 2.21 2.09 -8.34
CA ASN A 44 2.59 0.71 -7.98
C ASN A 44 3.75 0.66 -6.98
N TYR A 45 4.75 1.53 -7.15
CA TYR A 45 5.85 1.64 -6.19
C TYR A 45 5.35 2.13 -4.82
N MET A 46 4.50 3.15 -4.81
CA MET A 46 3.91 3.71 -3.59
C MET A 46 3.05 2.68 -2.85
N GLU A 47 2.18 1.95 -3.55
CA GLU A 47 1.40 0.85 -2.99
C GLU A 47 2.30 -0.16 -2.28
N LYS A 48 3.35 -0.64 -2.95
CA LYS A 48 4.30 -1.62 -2.37
C LYS A 48 4.98 -1.08 -1.12
N LYS A 49 5.36 0.21 -1.10
CA LYS A 49 6.03 0.83 0.05
C LYS A 49 5.08 1.06 1.23
N TYR A 50 3.86 1.53 0.97
CA TYR A 50 2.86 1.73 2.03
C TYR A 50 2.30 0.42 2.58
N ILE A 51 2.42 -0.68 1.86
CA ILE A 51 2.20 -2.01 2.45
C ILE A 51 3.42 -2.45 3.26
N LYS A 52 4.63 -2.39 2.68
CA LYS A 52 5.84 -2.95 3.29
C LYS A 52 6.26 -2.23 4.57
N VAL A 53 6.27 -0.90 4.59
CA VAL A 53 6.82 -0.13 5.71
C VAL A 53 6.01 -0.34 7.00
N PRO A 54 4.67 -0.16 7.02
CA PRO A 54 3.88 -0.39 8.23
C PRO A 54 3.94 -1.84 8.72
N MET A 55 3.97 -2.81 7.81
CA MET A 55 4.06 -4.23 8.17
C MET A 55 5.40 -4.57 8.83
N VAL A 56 6.50 -4.01 8.33
CA VAL A 56 7.83 -4.15 8.95
C VAL A 56 7.85 -3.49 10.32
N MET A 57 7.34 -2.26 10.45
CA MET A 57 7.26 -1.56 11.73
C MET A 57 6.44 -2.35 12.77
N ALA A 58 5.28 -2.88 12.37
CA ALA A 58 4.44 -3.69 13.24
C ALA A 58 5.15 -4.98 13.69
N LYS A 59 5.90 -5.63 12.80
CA LYS A 59 6.73 -6.78 13.14
C LYS A 59 7.84 -6.42 14.13
N GLU A 60 8.54 -5.30 13.91
CA GLU A 60 9.60 -4.84 14.82
C GLU A 60 9.07 -4.53 16.22
N ILE A 61 7.90 -3.90 16.32
CA ILE A 61 7.25 -3.64 17.61
C ILE A 61 6.94 -4.97 18.32
N LEU A 62 6.36 -5.94 17.61
CA LEU A 62 6.05 -7.26 18.18
C LEU A 62 7.29 -7.97 18.71
N VAL A 63 8.39 -7.98 17.95
CA VAL A 63 9.65 -8.59 18.37
C VAL A 63 10.19 -7.90 19.63
N LYS A 64 10.22 -6.56 19.67
CA LYS A 64 10.68 -5.80 20.84
C LYS A 64 9.83 -6.06 22.08
N THR A 65 8.51 -6.15 21.94
CA THR A 65 7.61 -6.48 23.05
C THR A 65 7.88 -7.89 23.58
N SER A 66 8.08 -8.89 22.72
CA SER A 66 8.43 -10.25 23.15
C SER A 66 9.80 -10.34 23.83
N GLU A 67 10.79 -9.55 23.42
CA GLU A 67 12.10 -9.49 24.08
C GLU A 67 12.01 -8.87 25.50
N ALA A 68 11.15 -7.87 25.68
CA ALA A 68 10.94 -7.21 26.98
C ALA A 68 10.17 -8.08 28.00
N GLU A 69 9.35 -9.03 27.55
CA GLU A 69 8.60 -9.96 28.43
C GLU A 69 9.44 -11.16 28.92
N ASN A 70 10.56 -11.44 28.26
CA ASN A 70 11.43 -12.60 28.57
C ASN A 70 12.64 -12.24 29.47
N ASN A 71 12.68 -11.03 30.02
CA ASN A 71 13.79 -10.48 30.80
C ASN A 71 13.30 -9.88 32.12
#